data_AF-A0A9X1VRP7-F1
#
_entry.id   AF-A0A9X1VRP7-F1
#
_cell.length_a   1.000
_cell.length_b   1.000
_cell.length_c   1.000
_cell.angle_alpha   90.00
_cell.angle_beta   90.00
_cell.angle_gamma   90.00
#
_symmetry.space_group_name_H-M   'P 1'
#
loop_
_entity.id
_entity.type
_entity.pdbx_description
1 polymer ?
#
loop_
_entity_poly.entity_id
_entity_poly.type
_entity_poly.pdbx_seq_one_letter_code
_entity_poly.pdbx_strand_id
1 'polypeptide(L)' 'MAKFTVTQLEKRVADLNTEMMKHGERHENYKQWQSSRNYYVNKLTEMDEYDLQTIEI' A
#
# COMPACT_ATOMS: atom_id res chain seq x y z
N MET A 1 1.02 -14.70 -9.49
CA MET A 1 0.82 -14.23 -8.11
C MET A 1 2.18 -13.89 -7.55
N ALA A 2 2.38 -12.68 -7.04
CA ALA A 2 3.67 -12.25 -6.51
C ALA A 2 3.61 -12.25 -4.97
N LYS A 3 4.69 -12.70 -4.33
CA LYS A 3 4.81 -12.67 -2.86
C LYS A 3 5.49 -11.39 -2.43
N PHE A 4 4.89 -10.70 -1.47
CA PHE A 4 5.41 -9.48 -0.88
C PHE A 4 5.72 -9.68 0.60
N THR A 5 6.82 -9.09 1.06
CA THR A 5 7.14 -8.98 2.49
C THR A 5 6.48 -7.75 3.10
N VAL A 6 6.40 -7.70 4.44
CA VAL A 6 5.97 -6.51 5.20
C VAL A 6 6.70 -5.26 4.72
N THR A 7 8.04 -5.29 4.68
CA THR A 7 8.87 -4.15 4.27
C THR A 7 8.58 -3.68 2.83
N GLN A 8 8.25 -4.61 1.91
CA GLN A 8 7.90 -4.23 0.55
C GLN A 8 6.53 -3.53 0.49
N LEU A 9 5.56 -3.96 1.29
CA LEU A 9 4.26 -3.32 1.38
C LEU A 9 4.34 -1.95 2.07
N GLU A 10 5.10 -1.84 3.16
CA GLU A 10 5.36 -0.57 3.84
C GLU A 10 5.98 0.45 2.89
N LYS A 11 7.00 0.03 2.13
CA LYS A 11 7.61 0.87 1.09
C LYS A 11 6.59 1.32 0.07
N ARG A 12 5.73 0.41 -0.42
CA ARG A 12 4.70 0.73 -1.41
C ARG A 12 3.69 1.75 -0.88
N VAL A 13 3.29 1.62 0.39
CA VAL A 13 2.42 2.58 1.07
C VAL A 13 3.11 3.94 1.21
N ALA A 14 4.40 3.97 1.58
CA ALA A 14 5.18 5.20 1.71
C ALA A 14 5.34 5.93 0.36
N ASP A 15 5.61 5.18 -0.71
CA ASP A 15 5.71 5.73 -2.08
C ASP A 15 4.37 6.37 -2.49
N LEU A 16 3.25 5.69 -2.27
CA LEU A 16 1.91 6.22 -2.59
C LEU A 16 1.56 7.45 -1.76
N ASN A 17 1.89 7.46 -0.46
CA ASN A 17 1.70 8.64 0.38
C ASN A 17 2.53 9.82 -0.14
N THR A 18 3.76 9.58 -0.60
CA THR A 18 4.64 10.60 -1.18
C THR A 18 4.04 11.19 -2.45
N GLU A 19 3.53 10.36 -3.37
CA GLU A 19 2.87 10.83 -4.59
C GLU A 19 1.60 11.66 -4.28
N MET A 20 0.77 11.19 -3.34
CA MET A 20 -0.42 11.91 -2.90
C MET A 20 -0.08 13.27 -2.26
N MET A 21 0.98 13.34 -1.45
CA MET A 21 1.44 14.60 -0.83
C MET A 21 2.01 15.56 -1.87
N LYS A 22 2.80 15.05 -2.82
CA LYS A 22 3.46 15.85 -3.85
C LYS A 22 2.47 16.48 -4.84
N HIS A 23 1.45 15.73 -5.24
CA HIS A 23 0.52 16.15 -6.29
C HIS A 23 -0.81 16.70 -5.74
N GLY A 24 -1.19 16.31 -4.52
CA GLY A 24 -2.41 16.76 -3.87
C GLY A 24 -3.70 16.10 -4.38
N GLU A 25 -4.80 16.37 -3.68
CA GLU A 25 -6.10 15.69 -3.86
C GLU A 25 -6.78 15.95 -5.21
N ARG A 26 -6.40 17.02 -5.91
CA ARG A 26 -6.97 17.40 -7.21
C ARG A 26 -6.31 16.68 -8.38
N HIS A 27 -5.24 15.91 -8.15
CA HIS A 27 -4.57 15.16 -9.19
C HIS A 27 -5.47 14.04 -9.73
N GLU A 28 -5.48 13.82 -11.04
CA GLU A 28 -6.32 12.80 -11.69
C GLU A 28 -6.15 11.40 -11.09
N ASN A 29 -4.90 11.06 -10.74
CA ASN A 29 -4.54 9.76 -10.17
C ASN A 29 -4.72 9.68 -8.65
N TYR A 30 -5.12 10.75 -7.96
CA TYR A 30 -5.20 10.75 -6.50
C TYR A 30 -6.12 9.65 -5.97
N LYS A 31 -7.31 9.48 -6.56
CA LYS A 31 -8.25 8.43 -6.17
C LYS A 31 -7.68 7.03 -6.40
N GLN A 32 -6.92 6.84 -7.47
CA GLN A 32 -6.25 5.57 -7.75
C GLN A 32 -5.16 5.28 -6.72
N TRP A 33 -4.29 6.25 -6.43
CA TRP A 33 -3.25 6.10 -5.41
C TRP A 33 -3.82 5.84 -4.03
N GLN A 34 -4.89 6.55 -3.65
CA GLN A 34 -5.59 6.35 -2.38
C GLN A 34 -6.17 4.94 -2.28
N SER A 35 -6.82 4.46 -3.35
CA SER A 35 -7.37 3.10 -3.40
C SER A 35 -6.26 2.04 -3.29
N SER A 36 -5.17 2.18 -4.04
CA SER A 36 -4.01 1.29 -3.94
C SER A 36 -3.36 1.32 -2.56
N ARG A 37 -3.27 2.50 -1.94
CA ARG A 37 -2.71 2.66 -0.60
C ARG A 37 -3.56 1.94 0.43
N ASN A 38 -4.88 2.08 0.34
CA ASN A 38 -5.80 1.38 1.23
C ASN A 38 -5.73 -0.15 1.03
N TYR A 39 -5.61 -0.62 -0.21
CA TYR A 39 -5.41 -2.04 -0.49
C TYR A 39 -4.17 -2.60 0.22
N TYR A 40 -3.01 -1.95 0.10
CA TYR A 40 -1.78 -2.43 0.74
C TYR A 40 -1.79 -2.29 2.27
N VAL A 41 -2.45 -1.27 2.81
CA VAL A 41 -2.65 -1.14 4.27
C VAL A 41 -3.51 -2.28 4.81
N ASN A 42 -4.57 -2.66 4.09
CA ASN A 42 -5.38 -3.82 4.47
C ASN A 42 -4.56 -5.12 4.43
N LYS A 43 -3.67 -5.26 3.44
CA LYS A 43 -2.75 -6.42 3.36
C LYS A 43 -1.75 -6.45 4.50
N LEU A 44 -1.22 -5.30 4.92
CA LEU A 44 -0.37 -5.21 6.11
C LEU A 44 -1.15 -5.60 7.38
N THR A 45 -2.41 -5.18 7.49
CA THR A 45 -3.29 -5.54 8.62
C THR A 45 -3.54 -7.05 8.64
N GLU A 46 -3.84 -7.66 7.50
CA GLU A 46 -3.98 -9.11 7.36
C GLU A 46 -2.70 -9.84 7.78
N MET A 47 -1.52 -9.33 7.39
CA MET A 47 -0.26 -9.94 7.81
C MET A 47 -0.04 -9.87 9.32
N ASP A 48 -0.41 -8.77 9.97
CA ASP A 48 -0.32 -8.61 11.43
C ASP A 48 -1.32 -9.53 12.15
N GLU A 49 -2.58 -9.58 11.70
CA GLU A 49 -3.63 -10.42 12.27
C GLU A 49 -3.29 -11.92 12.26
N TYR A 50 -2.59 -12.38 11.22
CA TYR A 50 -2.25 -13.79 11.02
C TYR A 50 -0.76 -14.12 11.24
N ASP A 51 0.04 -13.19 11.78
CA ASP A 51 1.50 -13.33 12.01
C ASP A 51 2.25 -13.82 10.74
N LEU A 52 1.91 -13.25 9.59
CA LEU A 52 2.48 -13.61 8.29
C LEU A 52 3.73 -12.78 7.99
N GLN A 53 4.79 -13.46 7.56
CA GLN A 53 6.01 -12.79 7.07
C GLN A 53 5.90 -12.36 5.59
N THR A 54 5.05 -13.05 4.82
CA THR A 54 4.80 -12.74 3.40
C THR A 54 3.33 -12.95 3.04
N ILE A 55 2.84 -12.20 2.04
CA ILE A 55 1.48 -12.34 1.52
C ILE A 55 1.47 -12.38 -0.02
N GLU A 56 0.48 -13.08 -0.57
CA GLU A 56 0.26 -13.16 -2.02
C GLU A 56 -0.70 -12.07 -2.49
N ILE A 57 -0.30 -11.37 -3.55
CA ILE A 57 -1.03 -10.27 -4.19
C ILE A 57 -1.10 -10.52 -5.70
#